data_AF-A0A372R2U7-F1
#
_entry.id   AF-A0A372R2U7-F1
#
_cell.length_a   1.000
_cell.length_b   1.000
_cell.length_c   1.000
_cell.angle_alpha   90.00
_cell.angle_beta   90.00
_cell.angle_gamma   90.00
#
_symmetry.space_group_name_H-M   'P 1'
#
loop_
_entity.id
_entity.type
_entity.pdbx_description
1 polymer ?
#
loop_
_entity_poly.entity_id
_entity_poly.type
_entity_poly.pdbx_seq_one_letter_code
_entity_poly.pdbx_strand_id
1 'polypeptide(L)'
;MITITIVRHGESIGNVQQRWQGHTNSPLTNFGAQQAEQAGEALKHERFTSVITSDLIRTISTAELILSRNISFSTNPIKLYSEIRLREQHFGYFEDKSNTLPVKYALTSPDRRLIKFVGEGAESLEDVFNRAMSFLSDLLSYYQQQQKINSQQKDFSFHQGHPHILIVSHSIFINEILNALLIHKTILRNQQQWQFIPLHNTSIFTIKIHTFNDHEQEPLHVEIIKNNYIEHLRGLVRQQGGIGSAIYDPKQKKISSFFQKKQQSSIRNDSQNEGLGDPMDED
;
A
#
# COMPACT_ATOMS: atom_id res chain seq x y z
N MET A 1 8.14 -20.39 -0.08
CA MET A 1 6.92 -19.59 -0.29
C MET A 1 7.12 -18.16 0.23
N ILE A 2 6.59 -17.16 -0.49
CA ILE A 2 6.52 -15.74 -0.10
C ILE A 2 5.07 -15.28 -0.31
N THR A 3 4.52 -14.48 0.61
CA THR A 3 3.22 -13.83 0.44
C THR A 3 3.42 -12.35 0.17
N ILE A 4 2.76 -11.81 -0.84
CA ILE A 4 2.78 -10.39 -1.18
C ILE A 4 1.34 -9.87 -1.13
N THR A 5 1.09 -8.92 -0.24
CA THR A 5 -0.15 -8.13 -0.21
C THR A 5 0.13 -6.78 -0.87
N ILE A 6 -0.56 -6.47 -1.96
CA ILE A 6 -0.40 -5.22 -2.70
C ILE A 6 -1.66 -4.37 -2.51
N VAL A 7 -1.49 -3.11 -2.13
CA VAL A 7 -2.59 -2.16 -1.87
C VAL A 7 -2.39 -0.90 -2.70
N ARG A 8 -3.43 -0.46 -3.41
CA ARG A 8 -3.42 0.87 -4.03
C ARG A 8 -3.54 1.95 -2.95
N HIS A 9 -2.86 3.09 -3.08
CA HIS A 9 -3.05 4.22 -2.16
C HIS A 9 -4.53 4.65 -2.00
N GLY A 10 -4.87 5.23 -0.85
CA GLY A 10 -6.16 5.87 -0.59
C GLY A 10 -6.39 7.08 -1.49
N GLU A 11 -7.63 7.55 -1.59
CA GLU A 11 -7.97 8.72 -2.41
C GLU A 11 -7.09 9.93 -2.05
N SER A 12 -6.51 10.57 -3.08
CA SER A 12 -5.73 11.80 -2.94
C SER A 12 -6.49 13.03 -3.43
N ILE A 13 -5.96 14.21 -3.10
CA ILE A 13 -6.51 15.48 -3.60
C ILE A 13 -6.55 15.52 -5.13
N GLY A 14 -5.50 15.04 -5.79
CA GLY A 14 -5.48 15.00 -7.25
C GLY A 14 -6.49 14.00 -7.83
N ASN A 15 -6.93 12.98 -7.08
CA ASN A 15 -8.01 12.09 -7.53
C ASN A 15 -9.33 12.86 -7.58
N VAL A 16 -9.66 13.58 -6.50
CA VAL A 16 -10.88 14.40 -6.42
C VAL A 16 -10.86 15.51 -7.48
N GLN A 17 -9.70 16.13 -7.70
CA GLN A 17 -9.52 17.19 -8.69
C GLN A 17 -9.40 16.68 -10.14
N GLN A 18 -9.47 15.36 -10.36
CA GLN A 18 -9.34 14.75 -11.68
C GLN A 18 -8.05 15.19 -12.38
N ARG A 19 -6.90 15.07 -11.70
CA ARG A 19 -5.58 15.41 -12.23
C ARG A 19 -4.76 14.16 -12.52
N TRP A 20 -3.90 14.24 -13.53
CA TRP A 20 -2.84 13.27 -13.75
C TRP A 20 -1.87 13.30 -12.58
N GLN A 21 -1.62 12.14 -11.98
CA GLN A 21 -0.80 12.01 -10.78
C GLN A 21 0.17 10.85 -10.96
N GLY A 22 1.25 11.12 -11.67
CA GLY A 22 2.35 10.17 -11.77
C GLY A 22 3.26 10.38 -10.58
N HIS A 23 4.32 11.16 -10.79
CA HIS A 23 5.28 11.48 -9.74
C HIS A 23 4.93 12.74 -8.94
N THR A 24 3.90 13.49 -9.32
CA THR A 24 3.40 14.61 -8.51
C THR A 24 2.99 14.12 -7.12
N ASN A 25 3.50 14.81 -6.09
CA ASN A 25 3.11 14.53 -4.71
C ASN A 25 1.75 15.15 -4.41
N SER A 26 0.75 14.30 -4.22
CA SER A 26 -0.59 14.68 -3.79
C SER A 26 -0.92 13.97 -2.48
N PRO A 27 -1.30 14.68 -1.41
CA PRO A 27 -1.66 14.07 -0.13
C PRO A 27 -3.00 13.34 -0.22
N LEU A 28 -3.27 12.48 0.75
CA LEU A 28 -4.58 11.86 0.91
C LEU A 28 -5.66 12.90 1.22
N THR A 29 -6.90 12.62 0.82
CA THR A 29 -8.08 13.29 1.36
C THR A 29 -8.46 12.67 2.71
N ASN A 30 -9.30 13.35 3.50
CA ASN A 30 -9.88 12.74 4.70
C ASN A 30 -10.63 11.44 4.39
N PHE A 31 -11.32 11.37 3.25
CA PHE A 31 -11.97 10.14 2.80
C PHE A 31 -10.94 9.07 2.42
N GLY A 32 -9.85 9.44 1.74
CA GLY A 32 -8.74 8.54 1.43
C GLY A 32 -8.05 7.98 2.67
N ALA A 33 -7.92 8.78 3.72
CA ALA A 33 -7.42 8.33 5.00
C ALA A 33 -8.37 7.31 5.65
N GLN A 34 -9.69 7.54 5.60
CA GLN A 34 -10.67 6.55 6.09
C GLN A 34 -10.63 5.24 5.28
N GLN A 35 -10.49 5.31 3.96
CA GLN A 35 -10.30 4.11 3.13
C GLN A 35 -9.07 3.32 3.59
N ALA A 36 -7.94 3.99 3.85
CA ALA A 36 -6.72 3.36 4.34
C ALA A 36 -6.89 2.74 5.73
N GLU A 37 -7.60 3.42 6.64
CA GLU A 37 -7.96 2.84 7.95
C GLU A 37 -8.83 1.57 7.80
N GLN A 38 -9.81 1.56 6.89
CA GLN A 38 -10.63 0.37 6.63
C GLN A 38 -9.82 -0.79 6.01
N ALA A 39 -8.88 -0.48 5.11
CA ALA A 39 -7.94 -1.48 4.61
C ALA A 39 -7.08 -2.05 5.73
N GLY A 40 -6.66 -1.19 6.68
CA GLY A 40 -5.99 -1.60 7.92
C GLY A 40 -6.82 -2.58 8.75
N GLU A 41 -8.11 -2.31 8.93
CA GLU A 41 -9.02 -3.21 9.64
C GLU A 41 -9.13 -4.59 8.95
N ALA A 42 -9.21 -4.62 7.62
CA ALA A 42 -9.25 -5.85 6.84
C ALA A 42 -7.92 -6.63 6.82
N LEU A 43 -6.82 -5.98 7.18
CA LEU A 43 -5.47 -6.55 7.25
C LEU A 43 -4.93 -6.64 8.69
N LYS A 44 -5.80 -6.44 9.71
CA LYS A 44 -5.36 -6.27 11.10
C LYS A 44 -4.65 -7.50 11.70
N HIS A 45 -4.98 -8.68 11.19
CA HIS A 45 -4.44 -9.97 11.64
C HIS A 45 -3.28 -10.48 10.79
N GLU A 46 -2.98 -9.83 9.67
CA GLU A 46 -1.86 -10.21 8.83
C GLU A 46 -0.54 -9.92 9.56
N ARG A 47 0.43 -10.83 9.45
CA ARG A 47 1.76 -10.67 10.07
C ARG A 47 2.77 -10.26 9.02
N PHE A 48 2.80 -8.97 8.71
CA PHE A 48 3.79 -8.46 7.77
C PHE A 48 5.21 -8.57 8.34
N THR A 49 6.13 -9.10 7.55
CA THR A 49 7.57 -9.14 7.87
C THR A 49 8.29 -7.91 7.34
N SER A 50 7.74 -7.24 6.33
CA SER A 50 8.29 -6.02 5.74
C SER A 50 7.19 -5.20 5.07
N VAL A 51 7.39 -3.89 5.00
CA VAL A 51 6.49 -2.95 4.32
C VAL A 51 7.30 -2.15 3.32
N ILE A 52 6.87 -2.16 2.06
CA ILE A 52 7.52 -1.43 0.97
C ILE A 52 6.48 -0.49 0.35
N THR A 53 6.83 0.77 0.15
CA THR A 53 5.94 1.74 -0.49
C THR A 53 6.65 2.42 -1.64
N SER A 54 5.87 2.95 -2.59
CA SER A 54 6.37 4.12 -3.32
C SER A 54 6.72 5.22 -2.31
N ASP A 55 7.73 6.01 -2.63
CA ASP A 55 8.18 7.16 -1.85
C ASP A 55 7.25 8.39 -1.93
N LEU A 56 6.14 8.30 -2.67
CA LEU A 56 5.14 9.38 -2.75
C LEU A 56 4.28 9.42 -1.49
N ILE A 57 3.92 10.62 -1.04
CA ILE A 57 3.28 10.79 0.27
C ILE A 57 1.96 10.02 0.41
N ARG A 58 1.16 9.92 -0.67
CA ARG A 58 -0.10 9.16 -0.67
C ARG A 58 0.09 7.67 -0.37
N THR A 59 1.17 7.05 -0.83
CA THR A 59 1.45 5.63 -0.56
C THR A 59 2.01 5.43 0.84
N ILE A 60 2.90 6.34 1.28
CA ILE A 60 3.45 6.33 2.64
C ILE A 60 2.32 6.48 3.67
N SER A 61 1.51 7.54 3.57
CA SER A 61 0.40 7.77 4.51
C SER A 61 -0.64 6.65 4.48
N THR A 62 -0.87 6.02 3.33
CA THR A 62 -1.76 4.84 3.25
C THR A 62 -1.17 3.67 4.04
N ALA A 63 0.12 3.38 3.87
CA ALA A 63 0.79 2.30 4.60
C ALA A 63 0.78 2.54 6.11
N GLU A 64 1.08 3.76 6.56
CA GLU A 64 1.04 4.16 7.97
C GLU A 64 -0.35 3.95 8.58
N LEU A 65 -1.41 4.35 7.87
CA LEU A 65 -2.79 4.16 8.32
C LEU A 65 -3.20 2.69 8.36
N ILE A 66 -2.77 1.88 7.40
CA ILE A 66 -2.96 0.42 7.43
C ILE A 66 -2.28 -0.19 8.66
N LEU A 67 -1.01 0.15 8.90
CA LEU A 67 -0.22 -0.38 10.01
C LEU A 67 -0.75 0.09 11.37
N SER A 68 -1.34 1.29 11.45
CA SER A 68 -1.97 1.79 12.69
C SER A 68 -3.12 0.91 13.20
N ARG A 69 -3.70 0.07 12.32
CA ARG A 69 -4.76 -0.89 12.65
C ARG A 69 -4.24 -2.33 12.78
N ASN A 70 -2.98 -2.58 12.43
CA ASN A 70 -2.39 -3.91 12.48
C ASN A 70 -1.95 -4.26 13.91
N ILE A 71 -2.41 -5.41 14.40
CA ILE A 71 -2.18 -5.84 15.79
C ILE A 71 -0.69 -6.12 16.02
N SER A 72 -0.03 -6.77 15.06
CA SER A 72 1.38 -7.14 15.17
C SER A 72 2.29 -5.90 15.21
N PHE A 73 1.93 -4.86 14.47
CA PHE A 73 2.70 -3.60 14.43
C PHE A 73 2.75 -2.91 15.80
N SER A 74 1.68 -2.99 16.60
CA SER A 74 1.66 -2.41 17.95
C SER A 74 2.62 -3.11 18.91
N THR A 75 2.93 -4.38 18.67
CA THR A 75 3.84 -5.19 19.51
C THR A 75 5.28 -5.25 18.99
N ASN A 76 5.47 -5.13 17.67
CA ASN A 76 6.78 -5.17 17.04
C ASN A 76 6.77 -4.25 15.79
N PRO A 77 7.27 -3.01 15.91
CA PRO A 77 7.27 -2.07 14.80
C PRO A 77 8.05 -2.61 13.60
N ILE A 78 7.38 -2.71 12.46
CA ILE A 78 7.98 -3.19 11.21
C ILE A 78 8.60 -1.99 10.49
N LYS A 79 9.82 -2.18 9.97
CA LYS A 79 10.48 -1.14 9.17
C LYS A 79 9.76 -0.94 7.83
N LEU A 80 9.45 0.32 7.53
CA LEU A 80 8.93 0.77 6.24
C LEU A 80 10.08 1.18 5.33
N TYR A 81 10.06 0.70 4.08
CA TYR A 81 11.05 1.00 3.06
C TYR A 81 10.40 1.71 1.88
N SER A 82 10.93 2.87 1.52
CA SER A 82 10.52 3.57 0.31
C SER A 82 11.33 3.06 -0.89
N GLU A 83 10.65 2.76 -1.99
CA GLU A 83 11.25 2.26 -3.23
C GLU A 83 10.73 3.08 -4.42
N ILE A 84 11.65 3.73 -5.14
CA ILE A 84 11.32 4.64 -6.24
C ILE A 84 10.72 3.88 -7.43
N ARG A 85 11.11 2.62 -7.63
CA ARG A 85 10.56 1.77 -8.69
C ARG A 85 9.08 1.46 -8.50
N LEU A 86 8.49 1.73 -7.34
CA LEU A 86 7.05 1.53 -7.06
C LEU A 86 6.18 2.75 -7.42
N ARG A 87 6.75 3.86 -7.91
CA ARG A 87 5.99 5.06 -8.28
C ARG A 87 4.96 4.79 -9.38
N GLU A 88 3.98 5.68 -9.54
CA GLU A 88 3.06 5.63 -10.68
C GLU A 88 3.78 5.96 -11.99
N GLN A 89 3.20 5.66 -13.15
CA GLN A 89 3.72 6.12 -14.45
C GLN A 89 4.00 7.62 -14.43
N HIS A 90 5.19 8.05 -14.83
CA HIS A 90 5.48 9.49 -15.00
C HIS A 90 4.78 10.04 -16.25
N PHE A 91 3.87 11.01 -16.07
CA PHE A 91 3.07 11.57 -17.17
C PHE A 91 3.74 12.77 -17.88
N GLY A 92 4.97 13.11 -17.52
CA GLY A 92 5.74 14.17 -18.17
C GLY A 92 5.08 15.54 -17.98
N TYR A 93 4.88 16.26 -19.08
CA TYR A 93 4.20 17.55 -19.11
C TYR A 93 2.79 17.50 -18.49
N PHE A 94 2.14 16.34 -18.47
CA PHE A 94 0.76 16.21 -17.99
C PHE A 94 0.64 16.11 -16.48
N GLU A 95 1.74 15.94 -15.74
CA GLU A 95 1.73 15.97 -14.28
C GLU A 95 0.95 17.17 -13.73
N ASP A 96 0.07 16.89 -12.77
CA ASP A 96 -0.86 17.85 -12.17
C ASP A 96 -1.85 18.50 -13.15
N LYS A 97 -1.89 18.19 -14.45
CA LYS A 97 -2.93 18.72 -15.35
C LYS A 97 -4.22 17.94 -15.22
N SER A 98 -5.33 18.58 -15.61
CA SER A 98 -6.63 17.89 -15.69
C SER A 98 -6.55 16.65 -16.57
N ASN A 99 -6.97 15.51 -16.05
CA ASN A 99 -7.02 14.22 -16.74
C ASN A 99 -8.25 14.07 -17.65
N THR A 100 -9.17 15.04 -17.60
CA THR A 100 -10.35 15.11 -18.47
C THR A 100 -10.04 15.71 -19.83
N LEU A 101 -8.88 16.35 -20.00
CA LEU A 101 -8.48 16.88 -21.30
C LEU A 101 -8.12 15.71 -22.24
N PRO A 102 -8.57 15.74 -23.51
CA PRO A 102 -8.17 14.74 -24.48
C PRO A 102 -6.66 14.80 -24.65
N VAL A 103 -5.97 13.72 -24.26
CA VAL A 103 -4.55 13.54 -24.52
C VAL A 103 -4.40 13.34 -26.02
N LYS A 104 -4.14 14.43 -26.76
CA LYS A 104 -3.75 14.36 -28.18
C LYS A 104 -2.37 13.69 -28.22
N TYR A 105 -2.40 12.41 -28.58
CA TYR A 105 -1.27 11.48 -28.56
C TYR A 105 -0.05 11.99 -29.34
N ALA A 106 1.14 11.73 -28.78
CA ALA A 106 2.34 11.49 -29.56
C ALA A 106 2.20 10.11 -30.22
N LEU A 107 1.83 10.05 -31.51
CA LEU A 107 1.74 8.82 -32.28
C LEU A 107 3.04 8.63 -33.07
N THR A 108 3.93 7.75 -32.59
CA THR A 108 5.05 7.24 -33.40
C THR A 108 5.22 5.71 -33.31
N SER A 109 4.43 5.00 -32.51
CA SER A 109 4.50 3.54 -32.38
C SER A 109 3.15 2.87 -32.69
N PRO A 110 3.14 1.77 -33.48
CA PRO A 110 1.94 0.93 -33.64
C PRO A 110 1.58 0.18 -32.36
N ASP A 111 2.57 -0.10 -31.49
CA ASP A 111 2.33 -0.68 -30.17
C ASP A 111 2.01 0.43 -29.16
N ARG A 112 0.80 0.39 -28.60
CA ARG A 112 0.31 1.32 -27.60
C ARG A 112 1.10 1.27 -26.29
N ARG A 113 1.73 0.14 -25.96
CA ARG A 113 2.54 0.01 -24.74
C ARG A 113 3.83 0.80 -24.79
N LEU A 114 4.35 1.09 -25.99
CA LEU A 114 5.58 1.85 -26.22
C LEU A 114 5.33 3.37 -26.33
N ILE A 115 4.07 3.81 -26.31
CA ILE A 115 3.73 5.23 -26.39
C ILE A 115 4.11 5.91 -25.07
N LYS A 116 4.97 6.93 -25.16
CA LYS A 116 5.34 7.81 -24.04
C LYS A 116 4.50 9.08 -24.08
N PHE A 117 4.22 9.62 -22.90
CA PHE A 117 3.73 11.00 -22.77
C PHE A 117 4.82 11.99 -23.21
N VAL A 118 4.42 13.22 -23.54
CA VAL A 118 5.37 14.29 -23.86
C VAL A 118 5.93 14.88 -22.56
N GLY A 119 7.23 15.18 -22.55
CA GLY A 119 7.90 15.82 -21.42
C GLY A 119 9.07 14.98 -20.90
N GLU A 120 10.00 15.65 -20.23
CA GLU A 120 11.16 15.00 -19.63
C GLU A 120 10.74 13.92 -18.62
N GLY A 121 11.43 12.78 -18.64
CA GLY A 121 11.17 11.67 -17.73
C GLY A 121 9.84 10.92 -17.95
N ALA A 122 9.03 11.29 -18.96
CA ALA A 122 7.78 10.59 -19.26
C ALA A 122 8.00 9.10 -19.55
N GLU A 123 7.13 8.28 -18.97
CA GLU A 123 7.16 6.83 -19.11
C GLU A 123 6.09 6.36 -20.10
N SER A 124 6.37 5.27 -20.80
CA SER A 124 5.41 4.40 -21.47
C SER A 124 4.97 3.29 -20.52
N LEU A 125 3.96 2.49 -20.88
CA LEU A 125 3.60 1.31 -20.10
C LEU A 125 4.76 0.28 -20.06
N GLU A 126 5.54 0.18 -21.14
CA GLU A 126 6.70 -0.72 -21.16
C GLU A 126 7.83 -0.25 -20.23
N ASP A 127 8.04 1.06 -20.06
CA ASP A 127 9.01 1.56 -19.06
C ASP A 127 8.58 1.18 -17.64
N VAL A 128 7.28 1.35 -17.32
CA VAL A 128 6.70 0.96 -16.02
C VAL A 128 6.82 -0.56 -15.80
N PHE A 129 6.54 -1.35 -16.84
CA PHE A 129 6.72 -2.80 -16.83
C PHE A 129 8.16 -3.21 -16.52
N ASN A 130 9.14 -2.59 -17.20
CA ASN A 130 10.55 -2.93 -17.02
C ASN A 130 11.02 -2.67 -15.57
N ARG A 131 10.60 -1.57 -14.94
CA ARG A 131 10.93 -1.31 -13.53
C ARG A 131 10.16 -2.21 -12.57
N ALA A 132 8.92 -2.59 -12.88
CA ALA A 132 8.16 -3.57 -12.10
C ALA A 132 8.83 -4.96 -12.13
N MET A 133 9.27 -5.40 -13.32
CA MET A 133 10.05 -6.62 -13.51
C MET A 133 11.38 -6.57 -12.73
N SER A 134 12.14 -5.47 -12.85
CA SER A 134 13.39 -5.30 -12.11
C SER A 134 13.19 -5.39 -10.60
N PHE A 135 12.17 -4.70 -10.06
CA PHE A 135 11.83 -4.79 -8.65
C PHE A 135 11.44 -6.22 -8.23
N LEU A 136 10.59 -6.88 -9.01
CA LEU A 136 10.16 -8.25 -8.73
C LEU A 136 11.35 -9.23 -8.73
N SER A 137 12.24 -9.14 -9.71
CA SER A 137 13.41 -10.01 -9.81
C SER A 137 14.36 -9.82 -8.62
N ASP A 138 14.62 -8.58 -8.20
CA ASP A 138 15.45 -8.31 -7.02
C ASP A 138 14.81 -8.85 -5.74
N LEU A 139 13.49 -8.65 -5.59
CA LEU A 139 12.72 -9.13 -4.44
C LEU A 139 12.80 -10.65 -4.31
N LEU A 140 12.56 -11.37 -5.41
CA LEU A 140 12.63 -12.84 -5.45
C LEU A 140 14.05 -13.33 -5.17
N SER A 141 15.06 -12.71 -5.79
CA SER A 141 16.48 -13.06 -5.60
C SER A 141 16.90 -12.90 -4.14
N TYR A 142 16.50 -11.80 -3.49
CA TYR A 142 16.78 -11.57 -2.08
C TYR A 142 16.24 -12.70 -1.20
N TYR A 143 14.95 -13.03 -1.33
CA TYR A 143 14.34 -14.07 -0.49
C TYR A 143 14.83 -15.48 -0.79
N GLN A 144 15.24 -15.76 -2.03
CA GLN A 144 15.90 -17.01 -2.38
C GLN A 144 17.26 -17.13 -1.69
N GLN A 145 18.05 -16.06 -1.65
CA GLN A 145 19.32 -16.04 -0.91
C GLN A 145 19.10 -16.24 0.59
N GLN A 146 18.10 -15.57 1.19
CA GLN A 146 17.77 -15.74 2.61
C GLN A 146 17.38 -17.20 2.94
N GLN A 147 16.62 -17.87 2.06
CA GLN A 147 16.29 -19.29 2.25
C GLN A 147 17.52 -20.20 2.19
N LYS A 148 18.47 -19.92 1.29
CA LYS A 148 19.73 -20.68 1.20
C LYS A 148 20.57 -20.53 2.47
N ILE A 149 20.69 -19.31 2.99
CA ILE A 149 21.41 -19.02 4.24
C ILE A 149 20.77 -19.74 5.43
N ASN A 150 19.44 -19.62 5.58
CA ASN A 150 18.71 -20.26 6.69
C ASN A 150 18.79 -21.79 6.64
N SER A 151 18.79 -22.39 5.45
CA SER A 151 18.94 -23.84 5.29
C SER A 151 20.33 -24.34 5.67
N GLN A 152 21.36 -23.50 5.53
CA GLN A 152 22.76 -23.85 5.84
C GLN A 152 23.09 -23.66 7.33
N GLN A 153 22.50 -22.68 8.01
CA GLN A 153 22.87 -22.32 9.38
C GLN A 153 22.25 -23.21 10.48
N LYS A 154 21.32 -24.14 10.18
CA LYS A 154 20.62 -25.00 11.18
C LYS A 154 20.08 -24.22 12.40
N ASP A 155 19.83 -22.92 12.24
CA ASP A 155 19.39 -22.07 13.33
C ASP A 155 17.87 -22.07 13.39
N PHE A 156 17.32 -22.87 14.30
CA PHE A 156 15.87 -23.05 14.50
C PHE A 156 15.18 -21.81 15.13
N SER A 157 15.93 -20.72 15.33
CA SER A 157 15.46 -19.49 16.00
C SER A 157 14.87 -18.44 15.04
N PHE A 158 14.96 -18.64 13.72
CA PHE A 158 14.30 -17.74 12.76
C PHE A 158 12.78 -17.90 12.87
N HIS A 159 12.06 -16.80 13.02
CA HIS A 159 10.59 -16.78 13.10
C HIS A 159 9.99 -17.73 12.07
N GLN A 160 9.25 -18.75 12.53
CA GLN A 160 8.78 -19.90 11.73
C GLN A 160 7.71 -19.56 10.66
N GLY A 161 7.67 -18.33 10.17
CA GLY A 161 6.73 -17.87 9.15
C GLY A 161 7.40 -17.67 7.79
N HIS A 162 6.66 -18.00 6.73
CA HIS A 162 7.01 -17.53 5.40
C HIS A 162 6.92 -15.99 5.33
N PRO A 163 7.82 -15.31 4.60
CA PRO A 163 7.77 -13.86 4.47
C PRO A 163 6.41 -13.37 3.98
N HIS A 164 5.90 -12.31 4.58
CA HIS A 164 4.66 -11.66 4.16
C HIS A 164 4.89 -10.15 4.02
N ILE A 165 4.85 -9.67 2.78
CA ILE A 165 5.28 -8.33 2.43
C ILE A 165 4.05 -7.49 2.10
N LEU A 166 3.91 -6.34 2.74
CA LEU A 166 2.94 -5.32 2.33
C LEU A 166 3.61 -4.39 1.32
N ILE A 167 3.00 -4.24 0.15
CA ILE A 167 3.40 -3.29 -0.89
C ILE A 167 2.29 -2.25 -1.06
N VAL A 168 2.60 -0.95 -0.95
CA VAL A 168 1.63 0.12 -1.22
C VAL A 168 2.08 0.96 -2.41
N SER A 169 1.25 0.99 -3.47
CA SER A 169 1.60 1.59 -4.77
C SER A 169 0.37 2.20 -5.48
N HIS A 170 0.40 2.28 -6.81
CA HIS A 170 -0.50 3.04 -7.68
C HIS A 170 -1.09 2.16 -8.79
N SER A 171 -2.10 2.65 -9.50
CA SER A 171 -2.92 1.80 -10.38
C SER A 171 -2.13 1.19 -11.54
N ILE A 172 -1.34 1.98 -12.26
CA ILE A 172 -0.63 1.51 -13.46
C ILE A 172 0.52 0.61 -13.03
N PHE A 173 1.29 1.01 -12.01
CA PHE A 173 2.34 0.14 -11.48
C PHE A 173 1.80 -1.21 -10.97
N ILE A 174 0.68 -1.23 -10.24
CA ILE A 174 0.09 -2.49 -9.75
C ILE A 174 -0.32 -3.38 -10.93
N ASN A 175 -0.89 -2.82 -11.99
CA ASN A 175 -1.18 -3.58 -13.19
C ASN A 175 0.08 -4.17 -13.82
N GLU A 176 1.14 -3.38 -13.95
CA GLU A 176 2.37 -3.84 -14.58
C GLU A 176 3.18 -4.83 -13.71
N ILE A 177 3.12 -4.76 -12.38
CA ILE A 177 3.73 -5.79 -11.52
C ILE A 177 2.92 -7.10 -11.51
N LEU A 178 1.60 -7.04 -11.65
CA LEU A 178 0.77 -8.23 -11.84
C LEU A 178 1.04 -8.88 -13.21
N ASN A 179 1.19 -8.07 -14.26
CA ASN A 179 1.64 -8.52 -15.57
C ASN A 179 3.03 -9.19 -15.46
N ALA A 180 3.99 -8.51 -14.82
CA ALA A 180 5.33 -9.03 -14.55
C ALA A 180 5.31 -10.40 -13.86
N LEU A 181 4.47 -10.59 -12.84
CA LEU A 181 4.30 -11.86 -12.15
C LEU A 181 3.80 -12.98 -13.09
N LEU A 182 2.88 -12.69 -14.00
CA LEU A 182 2.36 -13.69 -14.95
C LEU A 182 3.39 -14.12 -15.98
N ILE A 183 4.18 -13.18 -16.51
CA ILE A 183 5.09 -13.47 -17.62
C ILE A 183 6.53 -13.77 -17.17
N HIS A 184 6.84 -13.63 -15.88
CA HIS A 184 8.16 -13.87 -15.31
C HIS A 184 8.70 -15.25 -15.67
N LYS A 185 9.84 -15.29 -16.37
CA LYS A 185 10.51 -16.51 -16.87
C LYS A 185 9.62 -17.41 -17.74
N THR A 186 8.59 -16.86 -18.37
CA THR A 186 7.76 -17.58 -19.34
C THR A 186 8.10 -17.18 -20.78
N ILE A 187 7.85 -18.08 -21.73
CA ILE A 187 7.85 -17.76 -23.17
C ILE A 187 6.63 -16.91 -23.60
N LEU A 188 5.69 -16.68 -22.67
CA LEU A 188 4.41 -16.00 -22.95
C LEU A 188 4.53 -14.48 -23.09
N ARG A 189 5.73 -13.90 -22.91
CA ARG A 189 5.98 -12.45 -23.05
C ARG A 189 5.45 -11.88 -24.37
N ASN A 190 5.48 -12.67 -25.45
CA ASN A 190 5.02 -12.26 -26.79
C ASN A 190 3.60 -12.75 -27.14
N GLN A 191 2.93 -13.49 -26.25
CA GLN A 191 1.66 -14.17 -26.55
C GLN A 191 0.47 -13.68 -25.71
N GLN A 192 0.71 -13.04 -24.56
CA GLN A 192 -0.36 -12.50 -23.71
C GLN A 192 -0.45 -10.98 -23.78
N GLN A 193 -1.66 -10.49 -24.07
CA GLN A 193 -2.02 -9.10 -23.84
C GLN A 193 -2.61 -8.99 -22.43
N TRP A 194 -1.80 -8.58 -21.45
CA TRP A 194 -2.32 -8.23 -20.13
C TRP A 194 -3.38 -7.13 -20.28
N GLN A 195 -4.59 -7.41 -19.77
CA GLN A 195 -5.67 -6.44 -19.81
C GLN A 195 -5.61 -5.58 -18.55
N PHE A 196 -5.59 -4.26 -18.75
CA PHE A 196 -5.61 -3.30 -17.65
C PHE A 196 -6.88 -3.47 -16.80
N ILE A 197 -6.70 -3.61 -15.48
CA ILE A 197 -7.76 -3.74 -14.49
C ILE A 197 -7.91 -2.38 -13.77
N PRO A 198 -9.09 -1.74 -13.84
CA PRO A 198 -9.39 -0.58 -13.02
C PRO A 198 -9.35 -0.92 -11.54
N LEU A 199 -8.54 -0.20 -10.77
CA LEU A 199 -8.39 -0.42 -9.33
C LEU A 199 -9.10 0.67 -8.54
N HIS A 200 -9.82 0.29 -7.49
CA HIS A 200 -10.33 1.26 -6.51
C HIS A 200 -9.19 1.71 -5.58
N ASN A 201 -9.27 2.94 -5.05
CA ASN A 201 -8.37 3.35 -3.98
C ASN A 201 -8.45 2.35 -2.82
N THR A 202 -7.30 1.94 -2.29
CA THR A 202 -7.17 0.86 -1.27
C THR A 202 -7.66 -0.52 -1.68
N SER A 203 -7.83 -0.82 -2.96
CA SER A 203 -8.08 -2.20 -3.37
C SER A 203 -6.87 -3.09 -3.04
N ILE A 204 -7.16 -4.34 -2.67
CA ILE A 204 -6.19 -5.26 -2.10
C ILE A 204 -6.00 -6.47 -3.03
N PHE A 205 -4.75 -6.76 -3.36
CA PHE A 205 -4.33 -8.05 -3.88
C PHE A 205 -3.58 -8.81 -2.80
N THR A 206 -3.72 -10.13 -2.76
CA THR A 206 -2.88 -10.99 -1.92
C THR A 206 -2.50 -12.20 -2.71
N ILE A 207 -1.20 -12.40 -2.87
CA ILE A 207 -0.59 -13.32 -3.81
C ILE A 207 0.42 -14.17 -3.05
N LYS A 208 0.33 -15.48 -3.17
CA LYS A 208 1.35 -16.41 -2.66
C LYS A 208 2.19 -16.90 -3.83
N ILE A 209 3.50 -16.82 -3.67
CA ILE A 209 4.49 -17.35 -4.62
C ILE A 209 5.12 -18.56 -3.95
N HIS A 210 4.82 -19.75 -4.47
CA HIS A 210 5.21 -21.03 -3.87
C HIS A 210 6.66 -21.39 -4.22
N THR A 211 7.02 -21.23 -5.49
CA THR A 211 8.35 -21.56 -6.05
C THR A 211 8.94 -20.34 -6.74
N PHE A 212 10.24 -20.12 -6.54
CA PHE A 212 11.04 -19.09 -7.21
C PHE A 212 12.48 -19.61 -7.38
N ASN A 213 12.64 -20.86 -7.84
CA ASN A 213 13.94 -21.48 -7.94
C ASN A 213 14.68 -21.01 -9.21
N ASP A 214 15.86 -20.41 -9.06
CA ASP A 214 16.64 -19.88 -10.18
C ASP A 214 17.29 -20.94 -11.08
N HIS A 215 17.35 -22.20 -10.64
CA HIS A 215 18.18 -23.21 -11.30
C HIS A 215 17.63 -23.71 -12.64
N GLU A 216 16.34 -23.55 -12.95
CA GLU A 216 15.70 -24.30 -14.07
C GLU A 216 14.84 -23.47 -15.04
N GLN A 217 14.91 -22.14 -15.03
CA GLN A 217 14.01 -21.29 -15.86
C GLN A 217 12.51 -21.61 -15.66
N GLU A 218 12.13 -22.23 -14.54
CA GLU A 218 10.75 -22.59 -14.29
C GLU A 218 9.88 -21.34 -14.05
N PRO A 219 8.62 -21.35 -14.52
CA PRO A 219 7.67 -20.28 -14.23
C PRO A 219 7.37 -20.21 -12.73
N LEU A 220 6.96 -19.03 -12.26
CA LEU A 220 6.52 -18.88 -10.88
C LEU A 220 5.21 -19.66 -10.65
N HIS A 221 5.15 -20.50 -9.61
CA HIS A 221 3.88 -21.04 -9.14
C HIS A 221 3.22 -20.03 -8.20
N VAL A 222 2.14 -19.41 -8.67
CA VAL A 222 1.45 -18.29 -8.01
C VAL A 222 0.00 -18.65 -7.70
N GLU A 223 -0.44 -18.31 -6.49
CA GLU A 223 -1.83 -18.44 -6.03
C GLU A 223 -2.36 -17.05 -5.64
N ILE A 224 -3.47 -16.64 -6.23
CA ILE A 224 -4.13 -15.35 -5.90
C ILE A 224 -5.22 -15.62 -4.86
N ILE A 225 -5.03 -15.08 -3.65
CA ILE A 225 -5.95 -15.21 -2.51
C ILE A 225 -6.99 -14.09 -2.50
N LYS A 226 -6.55 -12.86 -2.74
CA LYS A 226 -7.42 -11.67 -2.90
C LYS A 226 -7.11 -11.05 -4.25
N ASN A 227 -8.14 -10.84 -5.06
CA ASN A 227 -8.04 -10.23 -6.39
C ASN A 227 -8.86 -8.94 -6.41
N ASN A 228 -8.20 -7.78 -6.49
CA ASN A 228 -8.83 -6.45 -6.46
C ASN A 228 -9.92 -6.33 -5.37
N TYR A 229 -9.63 -6.84 -4.17
CA TYR A 229 -10.59 -6.96 -3.07
C TYR A 229 -10.90 -5.58 -2.47
N ILE A 230 -12.19 -5.29 -2.30
CA ILE A 230 -12.70 -3.96 -1.88
C ILE A 230 -13.80 -4.03 -0.80
N GLU A 231 -14.06 -5.20 -0.22
CA GLU A 231 -15.18 -5.39 0.72
C GLU A 231 -15.06 -4.51 1.97
N HIS A 232 -13.84 -4.14 2.37
CA HIS A 232 -13.58 -3.21 3.48
C HIS A 232 -14.12 -1.80 3.22
N LEU A 233 -14.44 -1.47 1.96
CA LEU A 233 -15.07 -0.21 1.60
C LEU A 233 -16.60 -0.29 1.67
N ARG A 234 -17.19 -1.47 1.91
CA ARG A 234 -18.64 -1.62 1.98
C ARG A 234 -19.18 -0.80 3.15
N GLY A 235 -20.13 0.09 2.84
CA GLY A 235 -20.75 0.96 3.83
C GLY A 235 -19.90 2.17 4.25
N LEU A 236 -18.70 2.35 3.68
CA LEU A 236 -17.91 3.54 3.92
C LEU A 236 -18.51 4.73 3.15
N VAL A 237 -18.90 5.77 3.89
CA VAL A 237 -19.56 6.97 3.32
C VAL A 237 -18.64 8.17 3.43
N ARG A 238 -18.51 8.94 2.34
CA ARG A 238 -17.78 10.20 2.32
C ARG A 238 -18.48 11.23 3.21
N GLN A 239 -17.71 11.90 4.08
CA GLN A 239 -18.22 12.98 4.91
C GLN A 239 -18.63 14.19 4.06
N GLN A 240 -19.79 14.77 4.39
CA GLN A 240 -20.38 15.90 3.69
C GLN A 240 -19.67 17.23 3.98
N GLY A 241 -20.11 18.32 3.34
CA GLY A 241 -19.62 19.67 3.60
C GLY A 241 -18.17 19.92 3.15
N GLY A 242 -17.67 19.16 2.18
CA GLY A 242 -16.28 19.26 1.70
C GLY A 242 -15.23 18.62 2.60
N ILE A 243 -15.59 18.17 3.81
CA ILE A 243 -14.67 17.59 4.79
C ILE A 243 -13.99 16.35 4.22
N GLY A 244 -14.74 15.44 3.60
CA GLY A 244 -14.19 14.21 3.02
C GLY A 244 -13.20 14.46 1.87
N SER A 245 -13.30 15.61 1.20
CA SER A 245 -12.44 15.99 0.08
C SER A 245 -11.28 16.90 0.48
N ALA A 246 -11.25 17.37 1.73
CA ALA A 246 -10.16 18.19 2.26
C ALA A 246 -8.90 17.35 2.48
N ILE A 247 -7.74 18.02 2.52
CA ILE A 247 -6.44 17.41 2.78
C ILE A 247 -6.49 16.72 4.14
N TYR A 248 -6.04 15.47 4.19
CA TYR A 248 -5.82 14.76 5.43
C TYR A 248 -4.60 15.33 6.17
N ASP A 249 -4.80 15.75 7.41
CA ASP A 249 -3.73 16.15 8.32
C ASP A 249 -3.59 15.11 9.45
N PRO A 250 -2.48 14.36 9.53
CA PRO A 250 -2.28 13.37 10.59
C PRO A 250 -2.19 13.99 11.99
N LYS A 251 -1.96 15.30 12.12
CA LYS A 251 -1.98 16.02 13.40
C LYS A 251 -3.40 16.38 13.86
N GLN A 252 -4.38 16.30 12.96
CA GLN A 252 -5.76 16.63 13.27
C GLN A 252 -6.37 15.57 14.22
N LYS A 253 -6.72 16.00 15.43
CA LYS A 253 -7.33 15.12 16.43
C LYS A 253 -8.82 14.89 16.12
N LYS A 254 -9.26 13.63 16.18
CA LYS A 254 -10.69 13.28 16.12
C LYS A 254 -11.40 13.85 17.35
N ILE A 255 -12.63 14.36 17.19
CA ILE A 255 -13.40 14.91 18.32
C ILE A 255 -13.66 13.87 19.42
N SER A 256 -13.68 12.58 19.07
CA SER A 256 -13.72 11.47 20.04
C SER A 256 -12.57 11.52 21.06
N SER A 257 -11.38 11.99 20.65
CA SER A 257 -10.24 12.15 21.58
C SER A 257 -10.47 13.24 22.62
N PHE A 258 -11.29 14.25 22.32
CA PHE A 258 -11.71 15.26 23.29
C PHE A 258 -12.64 14.64 24.35
N PHE A 259 -13.59 13.80 23.93
CA PHE A 259 -14.53 13.13 24.84
C PHE A 259 -13.87 12.03 25.69
N GLN A 260 -12.89 11.29 25.14
CA GLN A 260 -12.11 10.30 25.89
C GLN A 260 -11.28 10.94 27.01
N LYS A 261 -10.69 12.12 26.78
CA LYS A 261 -10.01 12.87 27.84
C LYS A 261 -10.95 13.29 28.97
N LYS A 262 -12.20 13.64 28.64
CA LYS A 262 -13.19 14.08 29.63
C LYS A 262 -13.63 12.93 30.55
N GLN A 263 -13.75 11.71 30.02
CA GLN A 263 -13.99 10.50 30.83
C GLN A 263 -12.80 10.13 31.74
N GLN A 264 -11.56 10.28 31.26
CA GLN A 264 -10.39 10.08 32.13
C GLN A 264 -10.27 11.16 33.23
N SER A 265 -10.70 12.40 32.97
CA SER A 265 -10.75 13.44 34.01
C SER A 265 -11.88 13.26 35.02
N SER A 266 -13.03 12.68 34.63
CA SER A 266 -14.11 12.40 35.58
C SER A 266 -13.77 11.25 36.53
N ILE A 267 -13.13 10.19 36.02
CA ILE A 267 -12.69 9.04 36.84
C ILE A 267 -11.62 9.45 37.88
N ARG A 268 -10.78 10.45 37.57
CA ARG A 268 -9.78 10.98 38.51
C ARG A 268 -10.37 11.87 39.62
N ASN A 269 -11.54 12.48 39.39
CA ASN A 269 -12.18 13.33 40.39
C ASN A 269 -13.07 12.52 41.36
N ASP A 270 -13.62 11.38 40.93
CA ASP A 270 -14.43 10.52 41.81
C ASP A 270 -13.57 9.69 42.79
N SER A 271 -12.27 9.55 42.53
CA SER A 271 -11.34 8.80 43.39
C SER A 271 -10.68 9.64 44.51
N GLN A 272 -11.07 10.92 44.66
CA GLN A 272 -10.59 11.80 45.74
C GLN A 272 -11.64 12.10 46.82
N ASN A 273 -12.83 11.50 46.76
CA ASN A 273 -13.93 11.80 47.70
C ASN A 273 -14.34 10.66 48.65
N GLU A 274 -13.57 9.56 48.70
CA GLU A 274 -13.73 8.49 49.70
C GLU A 274 -12.53 8.50 50.65
N GLY A 275 -12.59 9.29 51.72
CA GLY A 275 -11.49 9.34 52.69
C GLY A 275 -11.59 10.40 53.78
N LEU A 276 -12.75 10.55 54.43
CA LEU A 276 -12.86 11.24 55.73
C LEU A 276 -13.76 10.40 56.65
N GLY A 277 -13.13 9.48 57.38
CA GLY A 277 -13.70 8.82 58.55
C GLY A 277 -12.67 8.90 59.67
N ASP A 278 -12.98 9.70 60.69
CA ASP A 278 -12.22 9.88 61.93
C ASP A 278 -11.91 8.55 62.63
N PRO A 279 -10.83 8.52 63.43
CA PRO A 279 -10.90 7.84 64.71
C PRO A 279 -10.62 8.78 65.88
N MET A 280 -11.43 8.59 66.91
CA MET A 280 -11.37 9.17 68.24
C MET A 280 -10.03 8.87 68.93
N ASP A 281 -9.46 9.89 69.57
CA ASP A 281 -8.36 9.76 70.52
C ASP A 281 -8.88 9.31 71.90
N GLU A 282 -8.38 8.17 72.38
CA GLU A 282 -8.30 7.83 73.81
C GLU A 282 -6.85 8.03 74.26
N ASP A 283 -6.61 9.04 75.10
CA ASP A 283 -5.82 9.01 76.36
C ASP A 283 -5.68 10.44 76.95
#